data_AF-A0A8H3DKB1-F1
#
_entry.id   AF-A0A8H3DKB1-F1
#
_cell.length_a   1.000
_cell.length_b   1.000
_cell.length_c   1.000
_cell.angle_alpha   90.00
_cell.angle_beta   90.00
_cell.angle_gamma   90.00
#
_symmetry.space_group_name_H-M   'P 1'
#
loop_
_entity.id
_entity.type
_entity.pdbx_description
1 polymer ?
#
loop_
_entity_poly.entity_id
_entity_poly.type
_entity_poly.pdbx_seq_one_letter_code
_entity_poly.pdbx_strand_id
1 'polypeptide(L)' 'MVLIIVQAAIAEKGDSKIKFLGLDKMALLRPDAHALSDCLHIQVGAGIFEGWSRYIWHLGDDMARLGRSRLARIR' A
#
# COMPACT_ATOMS: atom_id res chain seq x y z
N MET A 1 4.45 16.37 -0.36
CA MET A 1 3.40 17.19 -1.01
C MET A 1 2.46 16.32 -1.85
N VAL A 2 2.94 15.67 -2.92
CA VAL A 2 2.08 14.91 -3.87
C VAL A 2 1.30 13.76 -3.21
N LEU A 3 1.94 12.98 -2.34
CA LEU A 3 1.28 11.85 -1.66
C LEU A 3 0.09 12.26 -0.78
N ILE A 4 0.20 13.43 -0.13
CA ILE A 4 -0.87 13.98 0.72
C ILE A 4 -2.07 14.37 -0.15
N ILE A 5 -1.82 14.95 -1.33
CA ILE A 5 -2.87 15.34 -2.28
C ILE A 5 -3.62 14.10 -2.79
N VAL A 6 -2.90 13.04 -3.17
CA VAL A 6 -3.53 11.80 -3.64
C VAL A 6 -4.35 11.14 -2.54
N GLN A 7 -3.80 11.08 -1.31
CA GLN A 7 -4.54 10.54 -0.18
C GLN A 7 -5.81 11.35 0.13
N ALA A 8 -5.73 12.68 0.10
CA ALA A 8 -6.87 13.56 0.30
C ALA A 8 -7.93 13.38 -0.80
N ALA A 9 -7.52 13.30 -2.07
CA ALA A 9 -8.42 13.10 -3.21
C ALA A 9 -9.14 11.73 -3.14
N ILE A 10 -8.45 10.68 -2.70
CA ILE A 10 -9.08 9.35 -2.49
C ILE A 10 -10.09 9.42 -1.34
N ALA A 11 -9.76 10.14 -0.26
CA ALA A 11 -10.67 10.32 0.86
C ALA A 11 -11.91 11.13 0.46
N GLU A 12 -11.74 12.20 -0.31
CA GLU A 12 -12.82 13.05 -0.85
C GLU A 12 -13.75 12.24 -1.77
N LYS A 13 -13.19 11.41 -2.65
CA LYS A 13 -14.00 10.55 -3.53
C LYS A 13 -14.89 9.57 -2.75
N GLY A 14 -14.50 9.19 -1.54
CA GLY A 14 -15.32 8.37 -0.63
C GLY A 14 -15.60 6.94 -1.10
N ASP A 15 -14.90 6.46 -2.15
CA ASP A 15 -15.10 5.12 -2.69
C ASP A 15 -14.51 4.05 -1.76
N SER A 16 -15.36 3.17 -1.23
CA SER A 16 -14.96 2.11 -0.31
C SER A 16 -14.07 1.04 -0.96
N LYS A 17 -14.06 0.94 -2.30
CA LYS A 17 -13.25 -0.02 -3.07
C LYS A 17 -11.83 0.46 -3.29
N ILE A 18 -11.58 1.77 -3.18
CA ILE A 18 -10.25 2.35 -3.38
C ILE A 18 -9.60 2.51 -2.00
N LYS A 19 -8.34 2.07 -1.89
CA LYS A 19 -7.53 2.22 -0.67
C LYS A 19 -6.18 2.81 -1.05
N PHE A 20 -5.78 3.83 -0.30
CA PHE A 20 -4.45 4.40 -0.44
C PHE A 20 -3.44 3.49 0.27
N LEU A 21 -2.42 3.05 -0.47
CA LEU A 21 -1.35 2.19 0.03
C LEU A 21 -0.06 3.01 0.05
N GLY A 22 0.38 3.43 1.24
CA GLY A 22 1.58 4.25 1.45
C GLY A 22 2.88 3.47 1.22
N LEU A 23 3.10 2.97 0.00
CA LEU A 23 4.29 2.21 -0.39
C LEU A 23 5.57 3.06 -0.46
N ASP A 24 5.44 4.38 -0.42
CA ASP A 24 6.54 5.33 -0.52
C ASP A 24 7.59 5.12 0.57
N LYS A 25 7.17 4.94 1.83
CA LYS A 25 8.09 4.77 2.95
C LYS A 25 8.95 3.53 2.81
N MET A 26 8.34 2.43 2.39
CA MET A 26 9.03 1.15 2.21
C MET A 26 9.88 1.12 0.92
N ALA A 27 9.47 1.83 -0.13
CA ALA A 27 10.28 2.01 -1.32
C ALA A 27 11.57 2.79 -1.02
N LEU A 28 11.50 3.83 -0.17
CA LEU A 28 12.67 4.62 0.22
C LEU A 28 13.73 3.84 1.04
N LEU A 29 13.35 2.73 1.67
CA LEU A 29 14.28 1.90 2.45
C LEU A 29 15.19 1.02 1.59
N ARG A 30 14.91 0.89 0.29
CA ARG A 30 15.59 -0.07 -0.60
C ARG A 30 16.14 0.58 -1.88
N PRO A 31 17.06 1.53 -1.76
CA PRO A 31 17.70 2.16 -2.92
C PRO A 31 18.54 1.17 -3.75
N ASP A 32 18.92 0.03 -3.15
CA ASP A 32 19.69 -1.05 -3.78
C ASP A 32 18.88 -1.89 -4.76
N ALA A 33 17.55 -1.78 -4.74
CA ALA A 33 16.66 -2.63 -5.53
C ALA A 33 16.28 -2.04 -6.89
N HIS A 34 16.89 -0.93 -7.30
CA HIS A 34 16.63 -0.33 -8.61
C HIS A 34 17.22 -1.15 -9.76
N ALA A 35 16.66 -0.98 -10.95
CA ALA A 35 17.21 -1.56 -12.17
C ALA A 35 18.63 -1.02 -12.44
N LEU A 36 19.48 -1.83 -13.04
CA LEU A 36 20.84 -1.40 -13.41
C LEU A 36 20.85 -0.24 -14.42
N SER A 37 19.74 -0.03 -15.15
CA SER A 37 19.59 1.03 -16.14
C SER A 37 19.20 2.39 -15.56
N ASP A 38 18.46 2.42 -14.45
CA ASP A 38 17.87 3.65 -13.91
C ASP A 38 17.42 3.53 -12.45
N CYS A 39 17.17 4.68 -11.81
CA CYS A 39 16.77 4.78 -10.40
C CYS A 39 15.25 4.80 -10.16
N LEU A 40 14.43 4.53 -11.18
CA LEU A 40 12.97 4.57 -11.07
C LEU A 40 12.37 3.16 -11.04
N HIS A 41 12.86 2.27 -11.90
CA HIS A 41 12.35 0.92 -12.01
C HIS A 41 12.96 0.04 -10.92
N ILE A 42 12.13 -0.85 -10.37
CA ILE A 42 12.55 -1.83 -9.37
C ILE A 42 12.90 -3.14 -10.10
N GLN A 43 14.07 -3.68 -9.78
CA GLN A 43 14.54 -4.93 -10.34
C GLN A 43 13.74 -6.13 -9.78
N VAL A 44 13.31 -7.02 -10.68
CA VAL A 44 12.70 -8.30 -10.30
C VAL A 44 13.74 -9.19 -9.62
N GLY A 45 13.33 -9.89 -8.56
CA GLY A 45 14.21 -10.76 -7.76
C GLY A 45 14.92 -10.08 -6.59
N ALA A 46 14.77 -8.76 -6.42
CA ALA A 46 15.30 -8.03 -5.25
C ALA A 46 14.46 -8.20 -3.95
N GLY A 47 13.39 -9.00 -4.01
CA GLY A 47 12.48 -9.28 -2.89
C GLY A 47 11.43 -8.19 -2.62
N ILE A 48 11.42 -7.11 -3.41
CA ILE A 48 10.53 -5.95 -3.22
C ILE A 48 9.08 -6.33 -3.54
N PHE A 49 8.83 -6.90 -4.72
CA PHE A 49 7.48 -7.28 -5.15
C PHE A 49 6.87 -8.36 -4.24
N GLU A 50 7.68 -9.31 -3.75
CA GLU A 50 7.28 -10.35 -2.82
C GLU A 50 6.92 -9.75 -1.45
N GLY A 51 7.70 -8.77 -0.98
CA GLY A 51 7.39 -8.01 0.23
C GLY A 51 6.09 -7.22 0.09
N TRP A 52 5.92 -6.50 -1.02
CA TRP A 52 4.75 -5.68 -1.29
C TRP A 52 3.48 -6.51 -1.44
N SER A 53 3.56 -7.64 -2.15
CA SER A 53 2.43 -8.57 -2.30
C SER A 53 2.00 -9.15 -0.97
N ARG A 54 2.97 -9.55 -0.11
CA ARG A 54 2.67 -10.00 1.26
C ARG A 54 2.01 -8.88 2.08
N TYR A 55 2.51 -7.65 1.99
CA TYR A 55 1.93 -6.52 2.69
C TYR A 55 0.47 -6.26 2.27
N ILE A 56 0.18 -6.25 0.96
CA ILE A 56 -1.18 -6.09 0.43
C ILE A 56 -2.11 -7.19 0.94
N TRP A 57 -1.63 -8.45 0.95
CA TRP A 57 -2.39 -9.59 1.45
C TRP A 57 -2.81 -9.40 2.92
N HIS A 58 -1.85 -9.05 3.79
CA HIS A 58 -2.11 -8.87 5.22
C HIS A 58 -3.02 -7.67 5.47
N LEU A 59 -2.82 -6.57 4.75
CA LEU A 59 -3.70 -5.41 4.84
C LEU A 59 -5.15 -5.77 4.48
N GLY A 60 -5.36 -6.57 3.44
CA GLY A 60 -6.69 -7.03 3.06
C GLY A 60 -7.37 -7.84 4.17
N ASP A 61 -6.66 -8.80 4.77
CA ASP A 61 -7.17 -9.62 5.88
C ASP A 61 -7.50 -8.77 7.12
N ASP A 62 -6.59 -7.88 7.51
CA ASP A 62 -6.79 -6.97 8.65
C ASP A 62 -7.98 -6.04 8.44
N MET A 63 -8.12 -5.46 7.25
CA MET A 63 -9.27 -4.62 6.91
C MET A 63 -10.59 -5.39 6.93
N ALA A 64 -10.60 -6.64 6.46
CA ALA A 64 -11.78 -7.50 6.54
C ALA A 64 -12.14 -7.85 8.00
N ARG A 65 -11.14 -8.12 8.85
CA ARG A 65 -11.32 -8.38 10.29
C ARG A 65 -11.89 -7.15 11.01
N LEU A 66 -11.32 -5.97 10.75
CA LEU A 66 -11.80 -4.71 11.30
C LEU A 66 -13.25 -4.42 10.88
N GLY A 67 -13.59 -4.64 9.60
CA GLY A 67 -14.97 -4.53 9.11
C GLY A 67 -15.95 -5.42 9.87
N ARG A 68 -15.59 -6.70 10.09
CA ARG A 68 -16.40 -7.63 10.88
C ARG A 68 -16.55 -7.19 12.34
N SER A 69 -15.47 -6.74 12.97
CA SER A 69 -15.50 -6.27 14.37
C SER A 69 -16.39 -5.04 14.55
N ARG A 70 -16.40 -4.13 13.57
CA ARG A 70 -17.23 -2.91 13.59
C ARG A 70 -18.71 -3.26 13.44
N LEU A 71 -19.05 -4.22 12.58
CA LEU A 71 -20.42 -4.75 12.47
C LEU A 71 -20.88 -5.42 13.77
N ALA A 72 -20.01 -6.22 14.38
CA ALA A 72 -20.32 -6.94 15.63
C ALA A 72 -20.54 -6.01 16.83
N ARG A 73 -19.94 -4.80 16.83
CA ARG A 73 -20.11 -3.80 17.90
C ARG A 73 -21.40 -3.00 17.79
N ILE A 74 -22.01 -2.95 16.61
CA ILE A 74 -23.25 -2.17 16.34
C ILE A 74 -24.51 -3.03 16.59
N ARG A 75 -24.36 -4.35 16.68
CA ARG A 75 -25.39 -5.29 17.14
C ARG A 75 -25.33 -5.46 18.65
#